data_AF-A0A366B5U3-F1
#
_entry.id   AF-A0A366B5U3-F1
#
_cell.length_a   1.000
_cell.length_b   1.000
_cell.length_c   1.000
_cell.angle_alpha   90.00
_cell.angle_beta   90.00
_cell.angle_gamma   90.00
#
_symmetry.space_group_name_H-M   'P 1'
#
loop_
_entity.id
_entity.type
_entity.pdbx_description
1 polymer ?
#
loop_
_entity_poly.entity_id
_entity_poly.type
_entity_poly.pdbx_seq_one_letter_code
_entity_poly.pdbx_strand_id
1 'polypeptide(L)' 'MDYSKLNLSKDKSIIIPRALYATTPETFETDILKLEALYSAKDIVKYLKLTTENISNKVCISVAKRYNVKPFLRFSL' A
#
# COMPACT_ATOMS: atom_id res chain seq x y z
N MET A 1 2.85 -20.60 14.67
CA MET A 1 2.46 -19.46 13.82
C MET A 1 3.74 -19.01 13.13
N ASP A 2 4.04 -19.69 12.04
CA ASP A 2 5.36 -19.72 11.43
C ASP A 2 5.55 -18.51 10.52
N TYR A 3 6.28 -17.52 11.02
CA TYR A 3 6.61 -16.28 10.29
C TYR A 3 7.56 -16.52 9.10
N SER A 4 7.98 -17.76 8.83
CA SER A 4 9.05 -18.12 7.88
C SER A 4 8.61 -18.36 6.43
N LYS A 5 7.41 -17.93 6.02
CA LYS A 5 6.91 -18.15 4.64
C LYS A 5 6.30 -16.93 3.96
N LEU A 6 6.49 -15.72 4.49
CA LEU A 6 6.05 -14.51 3.77
C LEU A 6 6.92 -14.34 2.52
N ASN A 7 6.39 -14.74 1.38
CA ASN A 7 7.07 -14.58 0.12
C ASN A 7 6.71 -13.18 -0.39
N LEU A 8 7.66 -12.24 -0.33
CA LEU A 8 7.49 -10.88 -0.86
C LEU A 8 6.82 -10.88 -2.25
N SER A 9 7.17 -11.85 -3.11
CA SER A 9 6.58 -11.95 -4.44
C SER A 9 5.18 -12.59 -4.53
N LYS A 10 4.79 -13.46 -3.59
CA LYS A 10 3.46 -14.12 -3.60
C LYS A 10 2.42 -13.39 -2.75
N ASP A 11 2.85 -12.80 -1.64
CA ASP A 11 1.98 -12.18 -0.64
C ASP A 11 1.82 -10.67 -0.86
N LYS A 12 2.02 -10.19 -2.09
CA LYS A 12 1.90 -8.76 -2.47
C LYS A 12 0.57 -8.17 -2.02
N SER A 13 -0.51 -8.94 -2.10
CA SER A 13 -1.86 -8.56 -1.69
C SER A 13 -2.02 -8.28 -0.19
N ILE A 14 -1.10 -8.75 0.64
CA ILE A 14 -1.10 -8.55 2.10
C ILE A 14 0.03 -7.60 2.50
N ILE A 15 1.19 -7.69 1.85
CA ILE A 15 2.38 -6.91 2.20
C ILE A 15 2.21 -5.43 1.82
N ILE A 16 1.72 -5.15 0.62
CA ILE A 16 1.48 -3.77 0.15
C ILE A 16 0.53 -3.02 1.10
N PRO A 17 -0.68 -3.53 1.39
CA PRO A 17 -1.57 -2.84 2.29
C PRO A 17 -1.05 -2.77 3.71
N ARG A 18 -0.38 -3.80 4.25
CA ARG A 18 0.21 -3.73 5.60
C ARG A 18 1.30 -2.68 5.71
N ALA A 19 2.15 -2.57 4.70
CA ALA A 19 3.17 -1.54 4.65
C ALA A 19 2.52 -0.15 4.69
N LEU A 20 1.50 0.08 3.87
CA LEU A 20 0.78 1.35 3.80
C LEU A 20 -0.13 1.62 5.00
N TYR A 21 -0.60 0.59 5.69
CA TYR A 21 -1.32 0.70 6.95
C TYR A 21 -0.39 1.17 8.08
N ALA A 22 0.83 0.63 8.13
CA ALA A 22 1.86 1.06 9.09
C ALA A 22 2.50 2.41 8.74
N THR A 23 2.33 2.86 7.50
CA THR A 23 2.89 4.12 7.00
C THR A 23 2.10 5.31 7.51
N THR A 24 2.81 6.35 7.95
CA THR A 24 2.22 7.65 8.28
C THR A 24 2.43 8.64 7.14
N PRO A 25 1.66 9.74 7.05
CA PRO A 25 1.90 10.77 6.03
C PRO A 25 3.33 11.34 6.06
N GLU A 26 4.01 11.29 7.21
CA GLU A 26 5.39 11.75 7.38
C GLU A 26 6.41 10.74 6.84
N THR A 27 6.16 9.43 6.97
CA THR A 27 7.05 8.38 6.43
C THR A 27 6.65 7.90 5.04
N PHE A 28 5.54 8.42 4.51
CA PHE A 28 4.95 7.97 3.26
C PHE A 28 5.91 7.97 2.08
N GLU A 29 6.69 9.03 1.91
CA GLU A 29 7.62 9.13 0.79
C GLU A 29 8.71 8.05 0.85
N THR A 30 9.21 7.73 2.03
CA THR A 30 10.26 6.73 2.21
C THR A 30 9.71 5.31 2.08
N ASP A 31 8.52 5.05 2.62
CA ASP A 31 7.86 3.74 2.53
C ASP A 31 7.38 3.43 1.11
N ILE A 32 6.82 4.41 0.40
CA ILE A 32 6.39 4.21 -0.98
C ILE A 32 7.57 3.96 -1.91
N LEU A 33 8.73 4.60 -1.70
CA LEU A 33 9.95 4.31 -2.47
C LEU A 33 10.44 2.88 -2.28
N LYS A 34 10.38 2.34 -1.06
CA LYS A 34 10.70 0.92 -0.79
C LYS A 34 9.71 0.00 -1.51
N LEU A 35 8.42 0.35 -1.50
CA LEU A 35 7.41 -0.40 -2.22
C LEU A 35 7.64 -0.36 -3.73
N GLU A 36 8.02 0.79 -4.29
CA GLU A 36 8.36 0.95 -5.72
C GLU A 36 9.60 0.14 -6.12
N ALA A 37 10.56 -0.03 -5.21
CA ALA A 37 11.73 -0.89 -5.43
C ALA A 37 11.37 -2.39 -5.46
N LEU A 38 10.29 -2.80 -4.79
CA LEU A 38 9.85 -4.19 -4.70
C LEU A 38 8.74 -4.53 -5.70
N TYR A 39 7.86 -3.58 -6.01
CA TYR A 39 6.64 -3.76 -6.79
C TYR A 39 6.42 -2.58 -7.73
N SER A 40 5.84 -2.84 -8.90
CA SER A 40 5.44 -1.77 -9.79
C SER A 40 4.29 -0.95 -9.21
N ALA A 41 4.25 0.35 -9.51
CA ALA A 41 3.16 1.26 -9.16
C ALA A 41 1.76 0.68 -9.48
N LYS A 42 1.63 -0.02 -10.61
CA LYS A 42 0.38 -0.69 -11.01
C LYS A 42 -0.04 -1.79 -10.03
N ASP A 43 0.90 -2.62 -9.58
CA ASP A 43 0.65 -3.65 -8.56
C ASP A 43 0.28 -3.01 -7.24
N ILE A 44 1.02 -1.97 -6.83
CA ILE A 44 0.75 -1.22 -5.60
C ILE A 44 -0.69 -0.72 -5.60
N VAL A 45 -1.10 0.02 -6.63
CA VAL A 45 -2.47 0.55 -6.73
C VAL A 45 -3.50 -0.57 -6.85
N LYS A 46 -3.22 -1.64 -7.60
CA LYS A 46 -4.13 -2.77 -7.77
C LYS A 46 -4.40 -3.47 -6.44
N TYR A 47 -3.36 -3.86 -5.71
CA TYR A 47 -3.50 -4.56 -4.43
C TYR A 47 -4.02 -3.64 -3.33
N LEU A 48 -3.66 -2.36 -3.36
CA LEU A 48 -4.21 -1.35 -2.46
C LEU A 48 -5.71 -1.10 -2.69
N LYS A 49 -6.20 -1.25 -3.92
CA LYS A 49 -7.63 -1.23 -4.24
C LYS A 49 -8.35 -2.56 -3.98
N LEU A 50 -7.64 -3.66 -3.84
CA LEU A 50 -8.20 -4.98 -3.53
C LEU A 50 -8.20 -5.26 -2.03
N THR A 51 -7.30 -4.64 -1.27
CA THR A 51 -7.19 -4.86 0.17
C THR A 51 -8.44 -4.45 0.93
N THR A 52 -8.73 -5.17 2.00
CA THR A 52 -9.78 -4.85 2.98
C THR A 52 -9.22 -4.16 4.22
N GLU A 53 -7.93 -3.79 4.24
CA GLU A 53 -7.32 -3.08 5.35
C GLU A 53 -7.78 -1.62 5.44
N ASN A 54 -7.98 -1.17 6.69
CA ASN A 54 -8.41 0.20 7.02
C ASN A 54 -7.24 1.18 6.92
N ILE A 55 -6.79 1.42 5.70
CA ILE A 55 -5.70 2.35 5.42
C ILE A 55 -6.24 3.77 5.46
N SER A 56 -5.49 4.66 6.10
CA SER A 56 -5.89 6.05 6.26
C SER A 56 -6.11 6.73 4.90
N ASN A 57 -7.23 7.43 4.76
CA ASN A 57 -7.60 8.10 3.51
C ASN A 57 -6.51 9.07 3.01
N LYS A 58 -5.77 9.70 3.93
CA LYS A 58 -4.62 10.56 3.60
C LYS A 58 -3.56 9.79 2.80
N VAL A 59 -3.22 8.57 3.22
CA VAL A 59 -2.25 7.71 2.54
C VAL A 59 -2.78 7.30 1.17
N CYS A 60 -4.05 6.88 1.06
CA CYS A 60 -4.65 6.53 -0.22
C CYS A 60 -4.67 7.71 -1.22
N ILE A 61 -4.95 8.93 -0.74
CA ILE A 61 -4.89 10.15 -1.55
C ILE A 61 -3.44 10.45 -1.98
N SER A 62 -2.46 10.31 -1.08
CA SER A 62 -1.04 10.52 -1.41
C SER A 62 -0.55 9.54 -2.47
N VAL A 63 -0.91 8.26 -2.35
CA VAL A 63 -0.64 7.23 -3.38
C VAL A 63 -1.30 7.59 -4.70
N ALA A 64 -2.57 8.00 -4.66
CA ALA A 64 -3.30 8.35 -5.87
C ALA A 64 -2.70 9.55 -6.59
N LYS A 65 -2.31 10.58 -5.83
CA LYS A 65 -1.63 11.77 -6.34
C LYS A 65 -0.27 11.43 -6.95
N ARG A 66 0.51 10.58 -6.29
CA ARG A 66 1.85 10.16 -6.76
C ARG A 66 1.79 9.41 -8.09
N TYR A 67 0.82 8.52 -8.26
CA TYR A 67 0.67 7.74 -9.50
C TYR A 67 -0.29 8.34 -10.52
N ASN A 68 -0.80 9.56 -10.27
CA ASN A 68 -1.81 10.21 -11.10
C ASN A 68 -3.03 9.31 -11.39
N VAL A 69 -3.46 8.52 -10.39
CA VAL A 69 -4.64 7.65 -10.49
C VAL A 69 -5.83 8.27 -9.77
N LYS A 70 -7.05 7.82 -10.09
CA LYS A 70 -8.25 8.28 -9.37
C LYS A 70 -8.09 8.03 -7.86
N PRO A 71 -8.25 9.06 -7.00
CA PRO A 71 -8.22 8.88 -5.57
C PRO A 71 -9.30 7.89 -5.14
N PHE A 72 -8.94 7.05 -4.18
CA PHE A 72 -9.83 6.05 -3.62
C PHE A 72 -9.72 6.13 -2.10
N LEU A 73 -10.82 5.85 -1.43
CA LEU A 73 -10.95 5.90 0.02
C LEU A 73 -11.33 4.50 0.47
N ARG A 74 -10.64 3.98 1.48
CA ARG A 74 -10.93 2.67 2.08
C ARG A 74 -11.54 2.81 3.46
N PHE A 75 -11.15 3.85 4.18
CA PHE A 75 -11.75 4.20 5.43
C PHE A 75 -12.99 5.05 5.18
N SER A 76 -14.18 4.45 5.28
CA SER A 76 -15.42 5.22 5.39
C SER A 76 -15.76 5.29 6.87
N LEU A 77 -15.77 6.53 7.41
CA LEU A 77 -16.16 6.84 8.78
C LEU A 77 -17.69 6.71 8.93
#